data_AF-A0A806CDX2-F1
#
_entry.id   AF-A0A806CDX2-F1
#
_cell.length_a   1.000
_cell.length_b   1.000
_cell.length_c   1.000
_cell.angle_alpha   90.00
_cell.angle_beta   90.00
_cell.angle_gamma   90.00
#
_symmetry.space_group_name_H-M   'P 1'
#
loop_
_entity.id
_entity.type
_entity.pdbx_description
1 polymer ?
#
loop_
_entity_poly.entity_id
_entity_poly.type
_entity_poly.pdbx_seq_one_letter_code
_entity_poly.pdbx_strand_id
1 'polypeptide(L)'
;MKIRYLLTAAIALASTIAVAGNYKTCHISSGNKTDCSMPYTGNTVILDQGQYKTCHISSGNKTDCSMPYTGNTVILDQGQYKTCHISSGNKTDCSMPYTGNTVTPDPH
;
A
#
# COMPACT_ATOMS: atom_id res chain seq x y z
N MET A 1 -45.69 16.60 29.76
CA MET A 1 -45.33 15.23 29.34
C MET A 1 -44.83 15.31 27.90
N LYS A 2 -43.52 15.09 27.64
CA LYS A 2 -42.96 13.89 26.96
C LYS A 2 -43.61 13.72 25.57
N ILE A 3 -42.89 13.91 24.47
CA ILE A 3 -41.99 12.88 23.91
C ILE A 3 -40.99 13.50 22.92
N ARG A 4 -39.74 13.03 23.02
CA ARG A 4 -38.58 13.34 22.19
C ARG A 4 -38.53 12.36 21.02
N TYR A 5 -38.25 12.80 19.81
CA TYR A 5 -37.64 11.96 18.78
C TYR A 5 -36.73 12.80 17.87
N LEU A 6 -35.46 12.92 18.24
CA LEU A 6 -34.39 13.32 17.33
C LEU A 6 -33.91 12.05 16.63
N LEU A 7 -34.33 11.86 15.38
CA LEU A 7 -33.79 10.83 14.49
C LEU A 7 -32.61 11.44 13.71
N THR A 8 -31.42 11.44 14.33
CA THR A 8 -30.18 11.66 13.58
C THR A 8 -29.70 10.34 13.02
N ALA A 9 -30.08 10.05 11.78
CA ALA A 9 -29.48 8.99 10.99
C ALA A 9 -28.17 9.51 10.37
N ALA A 10 -27.04 9.33 11.06
CA ALA A 10 -25.72 9.52 10.47
C ALA A 10 -25.28 8.19 9.83
N ILE A 11 -25.62 8.00 8.56
CA ILE A 11 -25.11 6.87 7.78
C ILE A 11 -23.76 7.31 7.19
N ALA A 12 -22.69 7.10 7.94
CA ALA A 12 -21.34 7.17 7.41
C ALA A 12 -21.04 5.85 6.67
N LEU A 13 -21.47 5.76 5.41
CA LEU A 13 -20.94 4.77 4.49
C LEU A 13 -19.53 5.23 4.09
N ALA A 14 -18.55 4.91 4.92
CA ALA A 14 -17.16 4.90 4.48
C ALA A 14 -17.02 3.74 3.51
N SER A 15 -17.32 3.99 2.24
CA SER A 15 -16.99 3.09 1.14
C SER A 15 -15.48 2.92 1.16
N THR A 16 -14.99 1.83 1.75
CA THR A 16 -13.63 1.36 1.52
C THR A 16 -13.54 1.12 0.02
N ILE A 17 -12.97 2.07 -0.71
CA ILE A 17 -12.59 1.88 -2.10
C ILE A 17 -11.55 0.76 -2.04
N ALA A 18 -11.99 -0.46 -2.31
CA ALA A 18 -11.09 -1.52 -2.69
C ALA A 18 -10.42 -1.00 -3.97
N VAL A 19 -9.22 -0.45 -3.81
CA VAL A 19 -8.40 -0.05 -4.95
C VAL A 19 -8.15 -1.35 -5.70
N ALA A 20 -8.90 -1.58 -6.78
CA ALA A 20 -8.55 -2.55 -7.80
C ALA A 20 -7.10 -2.22 -8.15
N GLY A 21 -6.17 -3.09 -7.77
CA GLY A 21 -4.76 -2.74 -7.68
C GLY A 21 -4.29 -2.25 -9.04
N ASN A 22 -3.71 -1.05 -9.07
CA ASN A 22 -2.92 -0.57 -10.20
C ASN A 22 -1.44 -0.69 -9.81
N TYR A 23 -1.02 -1.88 -9.37
CA TYR A 23 0.38 -2.12 -9.02
C TYR A 23 1.21 -2.21 -10.30
N LYS A 24 2.23 -1.37 -10.41
CA LYS A 24 3.16 -1.33 -11.55
C LYS A 24 4.60 -1.35 -11.03
N THR A 25 5.51 -1.80 -11.86
CA THR A 25 6.94 -1.52 -11.63
C THR A 25 7.19 -0.07 -12.02
N CYS A 26 7.64 0.74 -11.05
CA CYS A 26 7.92 2.15 -11.24
C CYS A 26 9.38 2.46 -10.93
N HIS A 27 9.95 3.38 -11.69
CA HIS A 27 11.26 3.95 -11.41
C HIS A 27 11.12 5.04 -10.35
N ILE A 28 12.04 5.00 -9.38
CA ILE A 28 12.16 5.93 -8.28
C ILE A 28 13.51 6.63 -8.41
N SER A 29 13.52 7.96 -8.31
CA SER A 29 14.73 8.77 -8.24
C SER A 29 14.72 9.62 -6.98
N SER A 30 15.71 9.41 -6.11
CA SER A 30 15.87 10.14 -4.85
C SER A 30 14.59 10.14 -4.00
N GLY A 31 13.92 9.00 -3.93
CA GLY A 31 12.66 8.79 -3.20
C GLY A 31 11.40 9.28 -3.90
N ASN A 32 11.49 9.80 -5.13
CA ASN A 32 10.33 10.26 -5.90
C ASN A 32 10.03 9.30 -7.04
N LYS A 33 8.76 8.91 -7.19
CA LYS A 33 8.29 8.13 -8.33
C LYS A 33 8.35 8.99 -9.61
N THR A 34 9.08 8.55 -10.63
CA THR A 34 9.26 9.31 -11.88
C THR A 34 8.40 8.77 -13.00
N ASP A 35 8.39 7.46 -13.18
CA ASP A 35 7.70 6.77 -14.27
C ASP A 35 7.28 5.36 -13.85
N CYS A 36 6.25 4.84 -14.50
CA CYS A 36 5.73 3.51 -14.25
C CYS A 36 5.55 2.77 -15.58
N SER A 37 5.85 1.48 -15.55
CA SER A 37 5.76 0.57 -16.70
C SER A 37 4.44 -0.20 -16.72
N MET A 38 4.42 -1.34 -17.39
CA MET A 38 3.24 -2.22 -17.48
C MET A 38 2.77 -2.71 -16.10
N PRO A 39 1.49 -3.10 -15.96
CA PRO A 39 0.98 -3.73 -14.75
C PRO A 39 1.87 -4.88 -14.29
N TYR A 40 2.12 -4.94 -12.99
CA TYR A 40 2.99 -5.95 -12.39
C TYR A 40 2.27 -7.29 -12.22
N THR A 41 2.97 -8.40 -12.46
CA THR A 41 2.53 -9.76 -12.12
C THR A 41 3.66 -10.45 -11.35
N GLY A 42 3.35 -10.97 -10.16
CA GLY A 42 4.32 -11.61 -9.28
C GLY A 42 4.07 -11.31 -7.81
N ASN A 43 5.03 -11.64 -6.95
CA ASN A 43 4.93 -11.42 -5.50
C ASN A 43 5.64 -10.13 -5.11
N THR A 44 4.97 -9.28 -4.34
CA THR A 44 5.55 -8.05 -3.80
C THR A 44 5.04 -7.75 -2.39
N VAL A 45 5.77 -6.93 -1.64
CA VAL A 45 5.38 -6.52 -0.29
C VAL A 45 4.49 -5.30 -0.36
N ILE A 46 3.29 -5.38 0.19
CA ILE A 46 2.32 -4.28 0.21
C ILE A 46 1.72 -4.11 1.60
N LEU A 47 1.26 -2.90 1.91
CA LEU A 47 0.48 -2.64 3.10
C LEU A 47 -0.95 -3.15 2.88
N ASP A 48 -1.30 -4.24 3.56
CA ASP A 48 -2.61 -4.87 3.49
C ASP A 48 -3.19 -5.02 4.90
N GLN A 49 -4.39 -4.46 5.11
CA GLN A 49 -5.10 -4.51 6.40
C GLN A 49 -4.24 -4.04 7.59
N GLY A 50 -3.42 -3.00 7.38
CA GLY A 50 -2.57 -2.41 8.42
C GLY A 50 -1.24 -3.12 8.67
N GLN A 51 -0.91 -4.17 7.91
CA GLN A 51 0.37 -4.87 8.02
C GLN A 51 1.03 -5.03 6.65
N TYR A 52 2.36 -4.96 6.61
CA TYR A 52 3.12 -5.31 5.41
C TYR A 52 3.12 -6.84 5.24
N LYS A 53 2.62 -7.30 4.10
CA LYS A 53 2.53 -8.73 3.75
C LYS A 53 3.11 -8.94 2.36
N THR A 54 3.66 -10.12 2.10
CA THR A 54 3.94 -10.54 0.73
C THR A 54 2.63 -10.95 0.08
N CYS A 55 2.27 -10.29 -1.02
CA CYS A 55 1.03 -10.54 -1.75
C CYS A 55 1.32 -10.86 -3.21
N HIS A 56 0.51 -11.73 -3.78
CA HIS A 56 0.52 -12.00 -5.20
C HIS A 56 -0.31 -10.94 -5.94
N ILE A 57 0.28 -10.44 -7.02
CA ILE A 57 -0.34 -9.49 -7.94
C ILE A 57 -0.47 -10.18 -9.29
N SER A 58 -1.63 -10.05 -9.93
CA SER A 58 -1.91 -10.53 -11.28
C SER A 58 -2.43 -9.39 -12.13
N SER A 59 -1.67 -9.03 -13.18
CA SER A 59 -2.00 -7.93 -14.08
C SER A 59 -2.34 -6.63 -13.34
N GLY A 60 -1.49 -6.28 -12.37
CA GLY A 60 -1.64 -5.11 -11.52
C GLY A 60 -2.57 -5.31 -10.32
N ASN A 61 -3.43 -6.33 -10.31
CA ASN A 61 -4.42 -6.52 -9.26
C ASN A 61 -3.91 -7.44 -8.15
N LYS A 62 -4.06 -7.01 -6.88
CA LYS A 62 -3.79 -7.87 -5.72
C LYS A 62 -4.80 -9.03 -5.68
N THR A 63 -4.31 -10.27 -5.71
CA THR A 63 -5.16 -11.47 -5.66
C THR A 63 -5.23 -12.07 -4.27
N ASP A 64 -4.08 -12.23 -3.62
CA ASP A 64 -3.95 -12.89 -2.33
C ASP A 64 -2.73 -12.36 -1.56
N CYS A 65 -2.77 -12.51 -0.24
CA CYS A 65 -1.70 -12.10 0.65
C CYS A 65 -1.37 -13.24 1.62
N SER A 66 -0.07 -13.41 1.84
CA SER A 66 0.48 -14.40 2.77
C SER A 66 0.69 -13.82 4.16
N MET A 67 1.53 -14.48 4.97
CA MET A 67 1.87 -14.07 6.33
C MET A 67 2.56 -12.69 6.36
N PRO A 68 2.54 -12.00 7.53
CA PRO A 68 3.27 -10.75 7.72
C PRO A 68 4.73 -10.84 7.29
N TYR A 69 5.18 -9.85 6.53
CA TYR A 69 6.54 -9.80 5.99
C TYR A 69 7.56 -9.44 7.07
N THR A 70 8.76 -10.03 6.99
CA THR A 70 9.93 -9.63 7.78
C THR A 70 11.14 -9.53 6.85
N GLY A 71 11.85 -8.41 6.89
CA GLY A 71 12.97 -8.11 6.00
C GLY A 71 12.96 -6.68 5.50
N ASN A 72 13.81 -6.38 4.51
CA ASN A 72 13.92 -5.05 3.92
C ASN A 72 13.08 -4.95 2.65
N THR A 73 12.24 -3.92 2.56
CA THR A 73 11.46 -3.62 1.35
C THR A 73 11.39 -2.13 1.09
N VAL A 74 11.13 -1.74 -0.15
CA VAL A 74 10.91 -0.34 -0.52
C VAL A 74 9.43 0.00 -0.33
N ILE A 75 9.15 1.03 0.45
CA ILE A 75 7.78 1.51 0.72
C ILE A 75 7.74 3.03 0.63
N LEU A 76 6.55 3.58 0.39
CA LEU A 76 6.30 5.01 0.53
C LEU A 76 6.18 5.35 2.02
N ASP A 77 7.16 6.09 2.55
CA ASP A 77 7.21 6.51 3.93
C ASP A 77 7.40 8.03 4.01
N GLN A 78 6.47 8.71 4.70
CA GLN A 78 6.50 10.17 4.88
C GLN A 78 6.64 10.94 3.55
N GLY A 79 5.99 10.45 2.48
CA GLY A 79 6.00 11.09 1.16
C GLY A 79 7.20 10.74 0.27
N GLN A 80 8.13 9.89 0.71
CA GLN A 80 9.26 9.45 -0.10
C GLN A 80 9.39 7.92 -0.09
N TYR A 81 9.78 7.35 -1.22
CA TYR A 81 10.15 5.93 -1.29
C TYR A 81 11.49 5.71 -0.60
N LYS A 82 11.52 4.82 0.38
CA LYS A 82 12.71 4.47 1.16
C LYS A 82 12.80 2.96 1.30
N THR A 83 14.00 2.43 1.44
CA THR A 83 14.18 1.05 1.91
C THR A 83 13.95 1.02 3.41
N CYS A 84 12.99 0.24 3.87
CA CYS A 84 12.63 0.11 5.28
C CYS A 84 12.72 -1.33 5.72
N HIS A 85 13.15 -1.53 6.97
CA HIS A 85 13.05 -2.82 7.61
C HIS A 85 11.64 -3.01 8.18
N ILE A 86 11.09 -4.19 7.96
CA ILE A 86 9.80 -4.63 8.45
C ILE A 86 10.04 -5.82 9.38
N SER A 87 9.41 -5.82 10.54
CA SER A 87 9.39 -6.94 11.48
C SER A 87 7.95 -7.35 11.76
N SER A 88 7.61 -8.60 11.45
CA SER A 88 6.26 -9.16 11.63
C SER A 88 5.15 -8.26 11.06
N GLY A 89 5.38 -7.71 9.87
CA GLY A 89 4.46 -6.80 9.18
C GLY A 89 4.45 -5.35 9.65
N ASN A 90 5.30 -4.97 10.61
CA ASN A 90 5.41 -3.61 11.11
C ASN A 90 6.70 -2.96 10.65
N LYS A 91 6.62 -1.73 10.13
CA LYS A 91 7.79 -0.92 9.81
C LYS A 91 8.54 -0.55 11.10
N THR A 92 9.84 -0.86 11.16
CA THR A 92 10.69 -0.53 12.32
C THR A 92 11.58 0.68 12.06
N ASP A 93 12.23 0.72 10.91
CA ASP A 93 13.18 1.76 10.53
C ASP A 93 13.24 1.90 9.01
N CYS A 94 13.71 3.06 8.55
CA CYS A 94 13.90 3.36 7.14
C CYS A 94 15.24 4.04 6.93
N SER A 95 15.87 3.73 5.80
CA SER A 95 17.12 4.34 5.37
C SER A 95 16.88 5.57 4.49
N MET A 96 17.94 6.02 3.80
CA MET A 96 17.90 7.14 2.87
C MET A 96 16.90 6.91 1.72
N PRO A 97 16.47 7.99 1.04
CA PRO A 97 15.61 7.90 -0.13
C PRO A 97 16.12 6.88 -1.16
N TYR A 98 15.21 6.04 -1.64
CA TYR A 98 15.51 4.96 -2.58
C TYR A 98 15.65 5.50 -4.01
N THR A 99 16.58 4.92 -4.77
CA THR A 99 16.70 5.11 -6.22
C THR A 99 16.78 3.73 -6.88
N GLY A 100 15.94 3.49 -7.88
CA GLY A 100 15.83 2.19 -8.56
C GLY A 100 14.39 1.85 -8.90
N ASN A 101 14.13 0.57 -9.19
CA ASN A 101 12.79 0.11 -9.56
C ASN A 101 12.10 -0.58 -8.39
N THR A 102 10.85 -0.23 -8.13
CA THR A 102 10.02 -0.90 -7.12
C THR A 102 8.59 -1.09 -7.61
N VAL A 103 7.86 -2.03 -7.03
CA VAL A 103 6.44 -2.23 -7.30
C VAL A 103 5.62 -1.39 -6.33
N THR A 104 4.78 -0.51 -6.85
CA THR A 104 3.97 0.40 -6.04
C THR A 104 2.63 0.69 -6.72
N PRO A 105 1.58 1.07 -5.97
CA PRO A 105 0.36 1.59 -6.57
C PRO A 105 0.62 2.83 -7.44
N ASP A 106 0.02 2.82 -8.62
CA ASP A 106 -0.04 3.95 -9.53
C ASP A 106 -1.50 4.33 -9.78
N PRO A 107 -2.09 5.22 -8.95
CA PRO A 107 -3.44 5.72 -9.22
C PRO A 107 -3.40 6.55 -10.51
N HIS A 108 -4.12 6.08 -11.52
CA HIS A 108 -4.41 6.83 -12.74
C HIS A 108 -5.21 8.10 -12.45
#